data_AF-A0A8H6BN23-F1
#
_entry.id   AF-A0A8H6BN23-F1
#
_cell.length_a   1.000
_cell.length_b   1.000
_cell.length_c   1.000
_cell.angle_alpha   90.00
_cell.angle_beta   90.00
_cell.angle_gamma   90.00
#
_symmetry.space_group_name_H-M   'P 1'
#
loop_
_entity.id
_entity.type
_entity.pdbx_description
1 polymer ?
#
loop_
_entity_poly.entity_id
_entity_poly.type
_entity_poly.pdbx_seq_one_letter_code
_entity_poly.pdbx_strand_id
1 'polypeptide(L)'
;MYANQFLLQPLDPPRFQTLNGKALESVLMYPLPGTNWEWAWNEWHILMLNNVDENGWTYSGTSFGSKRWNSSRYLGKFVRRRIWLRMAERNFSTKVAADNSISEENIPSTINVFPFKNQEI
;
A
#
# COMPACT_ATOMS: atom_id res chain seq x y z
N MET A 1 -24.78 -6.04 10.84
CA MET A 1 -25.48 -4.95 10.11
C MET A 1 -24.54 -4.41 9.05
N TYR A 2 -24.86 -4.66 7.77
CA TYR A 2 -24.17 -4.09 6.61
C TYR A 2 -24.97 -2.86 6.18
N ALA A 3 -24.49 -1.65 6.45
CA ALA A 3 -25.08 -0.45 5.88
C ALA A 3 -24.54 -0.30 4.45
N ASN A 4 -25.39 -0.55 3.45
CA ASN A 4 -25.04 -0.40 2.03
C ASN A 4 -25.14 1.08 1.58
N GLN A 5 -25.42 2.00 2.51
CA GLN A 5 -25.67 3.42 2.28
C GLN A 5 -25.09 4.29 3.41
N PHE A 6 -24.62 5.48 3.03
CA PHE A 6 -24.13 6.54 3.90
C PHE A 6 -25.26 7.01 4.82
N LEU A 7 -25.09 6.92 6.14
CA LEU A 7 -26.15 7.26 7.09
C LEU A 7 -26.25 8.77 7.30
N LEU A 8 -25.14 9.50 7.13
CA LEU A 8 -25.05 10.95 7.29
C LEU A 8 -24.17 11.58 6.21
N GLN A 9 -24.74 11.90 5.03
CA GLN A 9 -24.05 12.77 4.07
C GLN A 9 -24.11 14.23 4.55
N PRO A 10 -23.02 15.02 4.52
CA PRO A 10 -21.68 14.74 3.97
C PRO A 10 -20.64 14.25 5.00
N LEU A 11 -21.06 13.91 6.22
CA LEU A 11 -20.17 13.63 7.35
C LEU A 11 -19.48 12.25 7.26
N ASP A 12 -20.15 11.27 6.65
CA ASP A 12 -19.64 9.91 6.53
C ASP A 12 -18.64 9.76 5.36
N PRO A 13 -17.45 9.19 5.59
CA PRO A 13 -16.47 8.93 4.55
C PRO A 13 -16.93 7.81 3.59
N PRO A 14 -16.36 7.74 2.37
CA PRO A 14 -16.60 6.65 1.42
C PRO A 14 -16.22 5.29 2.01
N ARG A 15 -16.87 4.22 1.51
CA ARG A 15 -16.61 2.83 1.92
C ARG A 15 -15.14 2.45 1.80
N PHE A 16 -14.52 2.85 0.69
CA PHE A 16 -13.09 2.73 0.48
C PHE A 16 -12.52 4.10 0.14
N GLN A 17 -11.34 4.36 0.65
CA GLN A 17 -10.58 5.57 0.34
C GLN A 17 -9.10 5.26 0.29
N THR A 18 -8.37 6.04 -0.50
CA THR A 18 -6.92 6.06 -0.44
C THR A 18 -6.46 6.65 0.90
N LEU A 19 -5.17 6.49 1.23
CA LEU A 19 -4.58 7.14 2.41
C LEU A 19 -4.71 8.66 2.40
N ASN A 20 -4.88 9.26 1.21
CA ASN A 20 -5.08 10.69 1.02
C ASN A 20 -6.56 11.11 1.09
N GLY A 21 -7.49 10.20 1.40
CA GLY A 21 -8.91 10.49 1.53
C GLY A 21 -9.70 10.51 0.21
N LYS A 22 -9.09 10.11 -0.92
CA LYS A 22 -9.81 10.00 -2.20
C LYS A 22 -10.73 8.78 -2.18
N ALA A 23 -12.01 8.98 -2.47
CA ALA A 23 -13.00 7.90 -2.55
C ALA A 23 -12.67 6.88 -3.64
N LEU A 24 -12.98 5.62 -3.36
CA LEU A 24 -12.90 4.48 -4.27
C LEU A 24 -14.20 3.67 -4.17
N GLU A 25 -14.74 3.25 -5.31
CA GLU A 25 -15.90 2.34 -5.35
C GLU A 25 -15.51 0.92 -4.90
N SER A 26 -14.30 0.48 -5.27
CA SER A 26 -13.76 -0.83 -4.91
C SER A 26 -12.24 -0.75 -4.72
N VAL A 27 -11.71 -1.61 -3.85
CA VAL A 27 -10.26 -1.75 -3.63
C VAL A 27 -9.55 -2.20 -4.92
N LEU A 28 -10.25 -2.91 -5.82
CA LEU A 28 -9.71 -3.34 -7.12
C LEU A 28 -9.45 -2.17 -8.08
N MET A 29 -10.07 -1.01 -7.87
CA MET A 29 -9.90 0.19 -8.69
C MET A 29 -8.74 1.07 -8.22
N TYR A 30 -7.94 0.60 -7.24
CA TYR A 30 -6.79 1.36 -6.78
C TYR A 30 -5.75 1.49 -7.91
N PRO A 31 -5.35 2.72 -8.28
CA PRO A 31 -4.44 2.93 -9.41
C PRO A 31 -3.00 2.56 -9.03
N LEU A 32 -2.28 1.98 -9.99
CA LEU A 32 -0.82 1.86 -9.89
C LEU A 32 -0.15 3.23 -10.09
N PRO A 33 1.06 3.47 -9.56
CA PRO A 33 1.74 4.76 -9.69
C PRO A 33 2.13 5.14 -11.13
N GLY A 34 2.25 4.17 -12.04
CA GLY A 34 2.65 4.40 -13.44
C GLY A 34 2.57 3.13 -14.29
N THR A 35 2.89 3.25 -15.58
CA THR A 35 2.80 2.17 -16.57
C THR A 35 3.87 1.09 -16.44
N ASN A 36 4.97 1.40 -15.76
CA ASN A 36 6.06 0.46 -15.49
C ASN A 36 5.92 -0.24 -14.13
N TRP A 37 4.72 -0.21 -13.54
CA TRP A 37 4.42 -0.91 -12.31
C TRP A 37 3.49 -2.08 -12.60
N GLU A 38 3.64 -3.14 -11.83
CA GLU A 38 2.69 -4.24 -11.78
C GLU A 38 2.47 -4.72 -10.35
N TRP A 39 1.35 -5.38 -10.12
CA TRP A 39 1.07 -5.96 -8.80
C TRP A 39 1.91 -7.23 -8.62
N ALA A 40 2.82 -7.20 -7.64
CA ALA A 40 3.61 -8.37 -7.26
C ALA A 40 2.74 -9.41 -6.52
N TRP A 41 1.70 -8.97 -5.81
CA TRP A 41 0.78 -9.85 -5.10
C TRP A 41 -0.52 -10.07 -5.86
N ASN A 42 -1.04 -11.30 -5.81
CA ASN A 42 -2.27 -11.69 -6.50
C ASN A 42 -3.53 -11.08 -5.88
N GLU A 43 -3.51 -10.82 -4.58
CA GLU A 43 -4.68 -10.34 -3.83
C GLU A 43 -4.33 -9.20 -2.87
N TRP A 44 -5.36 -8.56 -2.35
CA TRP A 44 -5.23 -7.53 -1.32
C TRP A 44 -5.13 -8.19 0.05
N HIS A 45 -4.15 -7.75 0.84
CA HIS A 45 -3.96 -8.19 2.20
C HIS A 45 -4.39 -7.10 3.18
N ILE A 46 -4.68 -7.53 4.41
CA ILE A 46 -5.02 -6.65 5.52
C ILE A 46 -3.74 -6.28 6.26
N LEU A 47 -3.55 -4.98 6.53
CA LEU A 47 -2.43 -4.54 7.35
C LEU A 47 -2.72 -4.83 8.82
N MET A 48 -1.97 -5.77 9.41
CA MET A 48 -2.08 -6.16 10.81
C MET A 48 -1.07 -5.42 11.72
N LEU A 49 -0.50 -4.30 11.26
CA LEU A 49 0.47 -3.51 12.02
C LEU A 49 -0.23 -2.58 13.00
N ASN A 50 0.31 -2.45 14.21
CA ASN A 50 -0.18 -1.63 15.34
C ASN A 50 -1.35 -2.27 16.10
N ASN A 51 -2.06 -1.45 16.88
CA ASN A 51 -3.23 -1.83 17.67
C ASN A 51 -4.43 -2.08 16.76
N VAL A 52 -4.46 -3.26 16.14
CA VAL A 52 -5.53 -3.74 15.27
C VAL A 52 -6.13 -5.03 15.87
N ASP A 53 -7.43 -5.26 15.66
CA ASP A 53 -8.07 -6.52 16.09
C ASP A 53 -7.69 -7.71 15.20
N GLU A 54 -8.15 -8.91 15.57
CA GLU A 54 -7.92 -10.18 14.84
C GLU A 54 -8.37 -10.14 13.38
N ASN A 55 -9.30 -9.24 13.04
CA ASN A 55 -9.82 -9.08 11.69
C ASN A 55 -9.25 -7.85 10.99
N GLY A 56 -8.26 -7.14 11.54
CA GLY A 56 -7.69 -5.98 10.88
C GLY A 56 -8.44 -4.66 11.11
N TRP A 57 -9.42 -4.59 12.02
CA TRP A 57 -10.13 -3.35 12.32
C TRP A 57 -9.49 -2.55 13.44
N THR A 58 -9.58 -1.24 13.30
CA THR A 58 -9.31 -0.28 14.37
C THR A 58 -10.56 0.54 14.63
N TYR A 59 -10.75 0.95 15.89
CA TYR A 59 -11.97 1.59 16.37
C TYR A 59 -11.67 2.96 16.98
N SER A 60 -12.60 3.89 16.76
CA SER A 60 -12.62 5.22 17.38
C SER A 60 -14.01 5.46 17.98
N GLY A 61 -14.17 6.56 18.72
CA GLY A 61 -15.43 6.96 19.35
C GLY A 61 -16.52 7.22 18.32
N THR A 62 -16.87 8.48 18.10
CA THR A 62 -17.97 8.89 17.21
C THR A 62 -17.53 9.47 15.87
N SER A 63 -16.23 9.74 15.66
CA SER A 63 -15.74 10.47 14.49
C SER A 63 -14.62 9.74 13.74
N PHE A 64 -14.74 9.69 12.41
CA PHE A 64 -13.72 9.22 11.47
C PHE A 64 -12.51 10.16 11.38
N GLY A 65 -12.64 11.42 11.79
CA GLY A 65 -11.52 12.39 11.86
C GLY A 65 -10.67 12.26 13.13
N SER A 66 -10.98 11.32 14.01
CA SER A 66 -10.21 11.09 15.24
C SER A 66 -8.75 10.75 14.95
N LYS A 67 -7.85 11.28 15.77
CA LYS A 67 -6.43 10.87 15.79
C LYS A 67 -6.19 9.64 16.68
N ARG A 68 -7.20 9.22 17.47
CA ARG A 68 -7.10 8.13 18.45
C ARG A 68 -7.86 6.90 17.96
N TRP A 69 -7.10 5.90 17.52
CA TRP A 69 -7.59 4.61 17.05
C TRP A 69 -7.01 3.50 17.92
N ASN A 70 -7.84 2.52 18.28
CA ASN A 70 -7.43 1.41 19.14
C ASN A 70 -7.89 0.06 18.56
N SER A 71 -7.26 -1.02 18.96
CA SER A 71 -7.65 -2.40 18.59
C SER A 71 -8.94 -2.85 19.26
N SER A 72 -9.23 -2.33 20.46
CA SER A 72 -10.30 -2.89 21.27
C SER A 72 -11.70 -2.36 20.93
N ARG A 73 -12.64 -3.30 20.81
CA ARG A 73 -14.07 -3.07 20.61
C ARG A 73 -14.77 -2.89 21.96
N TYR A 74 -14.66 -1.68 22.52
CA TYR A 74 -15.40 -1.30 23.73
C TYR A 74 -16.71 -0.57 23.43
N LEU A 75 -17.61 -0.53 24.41
CA LEU A 75 -18.80 0.33 24.37
C LEU A 75 -18.38 1.81 24.18
N GLY A 76 -19.13 2.53 23.35
CA GLY A 76 -18.80 3.90 22.96
C GLY A 76 -17.82 4.03 21.77
N LYS A 77 -17.47 2.92 21.12
CA LYS A 77 -16.75 2.91 19.84
C LYS A 77 -17.72 2.64 18.68
N PHE A 78 -18.11 3.69 17.96
CA PHE A 78 -19.13 3.62 16.91
C PHE A 78 -18.54 3.55 15.51
N VAL A 79 -17.32 4.06 15.31
CA VAL A 79 -16.67 4.06 14.00
C VAL A 79 -15.48 3.11 13.97
N ARG A 80 -15.26 2.49 12.81
CA ARG A 80 -14.14 1.59 12.57
C ARG A 80 -13.51 1.84 11.20
N ARG A 81 -12.24 1.49 11.06
CA ARG A 81 -11.52 1.51 9.77
C ARG A 81 -10.56 0.32 9.67
N ARG A 82 -10.26 -0.08 8.44
CA ARG A 82 -9.31 -1.15 8.09
C ARG A 82 -8.41 -0.65 6.96
N ILE A 83 -7.13 -1.02 7.01
CA ILE A 83 -6.18 -0.71 5.94
C ILE A 83 -5.97 -1.98 5.11
N TRP A 84 -6.21 -1.84 3.81
CA TRP A 84 -5.88 -2.84 2.81
C TRP A 84 -4.59 -2.43 2.12
N LEU A 85 -3.72 -3.39 1.86
CA LEU A 85 -2.45 -3.18 1.19
C LEU A 85 -2.25 -4.25 0.12
N ARG A 86 -1.56 -3.88 -0.94
CA ARG A 86 -1.14 -4.79 -2.00
C ARG A 86 0.22 -4.33 -2.48
N MET A 87 1.15 -5.27 -2.66
CA MET A 87 2.49 -4.94 -3.09
C MET A 87 2.53 -4.78 -4.60
N ALA A 88 3.12 -3.68 -5.05
CA ALA A 88 3.44 -3.44 -6.45
C ALA A 88 4.96 -3.33 -6.60
N GLU A 89 5.48 -3.80 -7.73
CA GLU A 89 6.88 -3.70 -8.11
C GLU A 89 7.04 -2.93 -9.41
N ARG A 90 8.23 -2.36 -9.60
CA ARG A 90 8.56 -1.58 -10.79
C ARG A 90 9.39 -2.43 -11.75
N ASN A 91 8.92 -2.54 -12.98
CA ASN A 91 9.64 -3.18 -14.06
C ASN A 91 10.70 -2.23 -14.63
N PHE A 92 11.97 -2.57 -14.40
CA PHE A 92 13.12 -1.83 -14.91
C PHE A 92 13.66 -2.38 -16.24
N SER A 93 13.13 -3.50 -16.73
CA SER A 93 13.69 -4.27 -17.86
C SER A 93 13.71 -3.53 -19.20
N THR A 94 12.99 -2.41 -19.37
CA THR A 94 12.88 -1.72 -20.66
C THR A 94 14.08 -0.84 -21.03
N LYS A 95 15.06 -0.63 -20.13
CA LYS A 95 16.24 0.21 -20.44
C LYS A 95 17.52 -0.54 -20.81
N VAL A 96 17.66 -1.81 -20.41
CA VAL A 96 18.86 -2.63 -20.71
C VAL A 96 18.76 -3.33 -22.07
N ALA A 97 17.56 -3.43 -22.66
CA ALA A 97 17.41 -3.98 -24.00
C ALA A 97 17.77 -2.97 -25.12
N ALA A 98 17.79 -1.67 -24.82
CA ALA A 98 18.08 -0.63 -25.82
C ALA A 98 19.57 -0.27 -25.90
N ASP A 99 20.38 -0.53 -24.86
CA ASP A 99 21.83 -0.29 -24.87
C ASP A 99 22.66 -1.52 -25.31
N ASN A 100 22.10 -2.73 -25.23
CA ASN A 100 22.72 -3.97 -25.69
C ASN A 100 22.72 -4.18 -27.22
N SER A 101 22.55 -3.11 -28.01
CA SER A 101 22.78 -3.14 -29.47
C SER A 101 24.18 -2.68 -29.87
N ILE A 102 25.10 -2.53 -28.92
CA ILE A 102 26.52 -2.28 -29.16
C ILE A 102 27.26 -3.62 -29.04
N SER A 103 27.60 -4.16 -30.21
CA SER A 103 28.56 -5.24 -30.51
C SER A 103 29.31 -5.90 -29.33
N GLU A 104 29.15 -7.22 -29.21
CA GLU A 104 29.91 -8.16 -28.36
C GLU A 104 31.42 -8.27 -28.70
N GLU A 105 32.11 -7.17 -29.04
CA GLU A 105 33.56 -7.15 -29.26
C GLU A 105 34.26 -6.11 -28.36
N ASN A 106 34.30 -6.37 -27.05
CA ASN A 106 35.41 -6.05 -26.13
C ASN A 106 34.96 -6.22 -24.67
N ILE A 107 35.10 -7.43 -24.13
CA ILE A 107 35.05 -7.63 -22.68
C ILE A 107 36.49 -7.74 -22.18
N PRO A 108 37.09 -6.70 -21.57
CA PRO A 108 38.32 -6.88 -20.82
C PRO A 108 38.02 -7.77 -19.61
N SER A 109 38.78 -8.86 -19.49
CA SER A 109 38.57 -10.00 -18.58
C SER A 109 38.82 -9.72 -17.08
N THR A 110 38.60 -8.50 -16.61
CA THR A 110 38.91 -8.11 -15.23
C THR A 110 37.80 -7.26 -14.64
N ILE A 111 36.86 -7.90 -13.96
CA ILE A 111 35.95 -7.21 -13.04
C ILE A 111 36.76 -6.89 -11.78
N ASN A 112 37.19 -5.63 -11.64
CA ASN A 112 37.74 -5.15 -10.37
C ASN A 112 36.59 -5.05 -9.36
N VAL A 113 36.48 -6.06 -8.50
CA VAL A 113 35.58 -6.04 -7.35
C VAL A 113 36.18 -5.09 -6.31
N PHE A 114 35.64 -3.88 -6.20
CA PHE A 114 35.98 -2.99 -5.10
C PHE A 114 35.28 -3.49 -3.82
N PRO A 115 35.99 -3.67 -2.71
CA PRO A 115 35.38 -4.12 -1.47
C PRO A 115 34.40 -3.05 -0.95
N PHE A 116 33.20 -3.51 -0.58
CA PHE A 116 32.17 -2.71 0.08
C PHE A 116 32.76 -2.20 1.41
N LYS A 117 32.99 -0.90 1.54
CA LYS A 117 33.34 -0.30 2.83
C LYS A 117 32.08 -0.34 3.71
N ASN A 118 32.08 -1.24 4.69
CA ASN A 118 31.16 -1.14 5.81
C ASN A 118 31.39 0.22 6.50
N GLN A 119 30.38 1.08 6.51
CA GLN A 119 30.35 2.21 7.42
C GLN A 119 29.90 1.68 8.77
N GLU A 120 30.83 1.65 9.73
CA GLU A 120 30.51 1.47 11.14
C GLU A 120 29.79 2.71 11.68
N ILE A 121 28.98 2.47 12.71
CA ILE A 121 28.04 3.38 13.41
C ILE A 121 28.80 4.50 14.13
#